data_AF-A0A6N8YW08-F1
#
_entry.id   AF-A0A6N8YW08-F1
#
_cell.length_a   1.000
_cell.length_b   1.000
_cell.length_c   1.000
_cell.angle_alpha   90.00
_cell.angle_beta   90.00
_cell.angle_gamma   90.00
#
_symmetry.space_group_name_H-M   'P 1'
#
loop_
_entity.id
_entity.type
_entity.pdbx_description
1 polymer ?
#
loop_
_entity_poly.entity_id
_entity_poly.type
_entity_poly.pdbx_seq_one_letter_code
_entity_poly.pdbx_strand_id
1 'polypeptide(L)'
;MSTENRAAAAFVKRLPVEELVLPATVVGGDLGTFYADFTLWSNDGTRSHTLNGLVDTGAFYPQVPALILEDLGIEREFSEVFRLADGTKLELDVGQVRIELEGQRRSVYAVFGPAGSSTLLGALALEIFALAIHARNEKFIPADLPL
;
A
#
# COMPACT_ATOMS: atom_id res chain seq x y z
N MET A 1 15.15 27.73 -26.64
CA MET A 1 15.59 26.72 -25.65
C MET A 1 15.54 27.43 -24.29
N SER A 2 14.39 27.35 -23.62
CA SER A 2 14.01 28.19 -22.47
C SER A 2 14.46 27.55 -21.15
N THR A 3 14.94 28.41 -20.25
CA THR A 3 15.59 28.15 -18.96
C THR A 3 14.66 27.60 -17.86
N GLU A 4 13.40 27.31 -18.18
CA GLU A 4 12.38 26.90 -17.20
C GLU A 4 12.46 25.42 -16.77
N ASN A 5 13.15 24.57 -17.54
CA ASN A 5 13.16 23.13 -17.28
C ASN A 5 14.22 22.67 -16.24
N ARG A 6 14.81 23.60 -15.49
CA ARG A 6 15.86 23.32 -14.50
C ARG A 6 15.46 23.59 -13.04
N ALA A 7 14.25 24.13 -12.81
CA ALA A 7 13.76 24.49 -11.48
C ALA A 7 12.83 23.46 -10.82
N ALA A 8 12.24 22.53 -11.59
CA ALA A 8 11.40 21.46 -11.02
C ALA A 8 12.21 20.40 -10.24
N ALA A 9 13.52 20.28 -10.50
CA ALA A 9 14.40 19.32 -9.84
C ALA A 9 14.92 19.78 -8.45
N ALA A 10 14.50 20.94 -7.95
CA ALA A 10 15.05 21.55 -6.73
C ALA A 10 14.03 21.78 -5.60
N PHE A 11 12.77 21.37 -5.76
CA PHE A 11 11.71 21.53 -4.75
C PHE A 11 11.28 20.21 -4.08
N VAL A 12 12.17 19.22 -4.02
CA VAL A 12 12.03 18.05 -3.12
C VAL A 12 13.13 18.13 -2.06
N LYS A 13 13.25 19.30 -1.42
CA LYS A 13 14.18 19.48 -0.31
C LYS A 13 13.45 19.15 1.00
N ARG A 14 13.55 17.88 1.37
CA ARG A 14 13.70 17.42 2.75
C ARG A 14 12.53 17.78 3.68
N LEU A 15 11.42 17.08 3.51
CA LEU A 15 10.58 16.74 4.66
C LEU A 15 11.25 15.53 5.36
N PRO A 16 11.35 15.50 6.69
CA PRO A 16 11.72 14.28 7.39
C PRO A 16 10.60 13.27 7.13
N VAL A 17 10.88 12.25 6.33
CA VAL A 17 9.96 11.12 6.17
C VAL A 17 10.03 10.36 7.48
N GLU A 18 9.04 10.57 8.35
CA GLU A 18 8.86 9.74 9.55
C GLU A 18 8.80 8.27 9.13
N GLU A 19 9.49 7.44 9.91
CA GLU A 19 9.81 6.04 9.63
C GLU A 19 8.58 5.23 9.19
N LEU A 20 8.52 4.92 7.90
CA LEU A 20 7.65 3.87 7.42
C LEU A 20 8.34 2.51 7.65
N VAL A 21 8.13 1.97 8.83
CA VAL A 21 8.61 0.64 9.21
C VAL A 21 7.73 -0.39 8.51
N LEU A 22 8.20 -0.92 7.36
CA LEU A 22 7.62 -2.15 6.84
C LEU A 22 8.06 -3.30 7.77
N PRO A 23 7.13 -4.08 8.35
CA PRO A 23 7.54 -5.24 9.13
C PRO A 23 8.23 -6.25 8.20
N ALA A 24 9.53 -6.43 8.44
CA ALA A 24 10.17 -7.70 8.13
C ALA A 24 9.36 -8.79 8.84
N THR A 25 8.92 -9.80 8.07
CA THR A 25 8.31 -11.07 8.52
C THR A 25 7.88 -11.07 10.00
N VAL A 26 6.58 -10.87 10.27
CA VAL A 26 6.07 -10.97 11.65
C VAL A 26 6.24 -12.41 12.14
N VAL A 27 7.33 -12.66 12.88
CA VAL A 27 7.50 -13.81 13.74
C VAL A 27 6.98 -13.41 15.12
N GLY A 28 5.76 -13.87 15.44
CA GLY A 28 5.14 -14.00 16.76
C GLY A 28 5.47 -12.98 17.86
N GLY A 29 4.50 -12.13 18.21
CA GLY A 29 4.47 -11.42 19.50
C GLY A 29 3.36 -10.37 19.62
N ASP A 30 2.24 -10.75 20.24
CA ASP A 30 1.21 -9.94 20.94
C ASP A 30 0.90 -8.49 20.47
N LEU A 31 0.58 -8.33 19.18
CA LEU A 31 -0.35 -7.30 18.70
C LEU A 31 -1.48 -8.03 17.97
N GLY A 32 -2.73 -7.84 18.38
CA GLY A 32 -3.89 -8.47 17.74
C GLY A 32 -3.82 -8.30 16.22
N THR A 33 -3.76 -9.40 15.49
CA THR A 33 -3.47 -9.38 14.06
C THR A 33 -4.76 -9.21 13.29
N PHE A 34 -5.14 -7.96 12.99
CA PHE A 34 -6.36 -7.67 12.23
C PHE A 34 -6.13 -7.99 10.75
N TYR A 35 -6.80 -9.03 10.25
CA TYR A 35 -6.89 -9.35 8.84
C TYR A 35 -8.24 -8.96 8.27
N ALA A 36 -8.25 -8.51 7.02
CA ALA A 36 -9.48 -8.20 6.30
C ALA A 36 -9.45 -8.79 4.89
N ASP A 37 -10.63 -9.21 4.43
CA ASP A 37 -10.85 -9.57 3.03
C ASP A 37 -11.03 -8.29 2.20
N PHE A 38 -10.31 -8.21 1.09
CA PHE A 38 -10.52 -7.19 0.08
C PHE A 38 -10.31 -7.78 -1.30
N THR A 39 -10.93 -7.18 -2.30
CA THR A 39 -10.82 -7.65 -3.68
C THR A 39 -10.04 -6.67 -4.51
N LEU A 40 -8.95 -7.14 -5.13
CA LEU A 40 -8.25 -6.42 -6.18
C LEU A 40 -8.97 -6.62 -7.50
N TRP A 41 -9.04 -5.57 -8.31
CA TRP A 41 -9.62 -5.59 -9.65
C TRP A 41 -8.61 -5.07 -10.66
N SER A 42 -8.63 -5.64 -11.85
CA SER A 42 -7.92 -5.07 -13.00
C SER A 42 -8.49 -3.68 -13.34
N ASN A 43 -7.69 -2.84 -13.99
CA ASN A 43 -8.07 -1.45 -14.31
C ASN A 43 -9.21 -1.35 -15.35
N ASP A 44 -9.49 -2.41 -16.10
CA ASP A 44 -10.68 -2.54 -16.96
C ASP A 44 -11.88 -3.15 -16.22
N GLY A 45 -11.69 -3.67 -14.99
CA GLY A 45 -12.72 -4.29 -14.17
C GLY A 45 -13.12 -5.70 -14.57
N THR A 46 -12.37 -6.37 -15.45
CA THR A 46 -12.73 -7.68 -16.00
C THR A 46 -12.19 -8.87 -15.20
N ARG A 47 -11.13 -8.66 -14.40
CA ARG A 47 -10.48 -9.68 -13.57
C ARG A 47 -10.42 -9.22 -12.12
N SER A 48 -10.40 -10.17 -11.20
CA SER A 48 -10.32 -9.88 -9.78
C SER A 48 -9.65 -10.99 -8.97
N HIS A 49 -9.01 -10.62 -7.86
CA HIS A 49 -8.53 -11.54 -6.83
C HIS A 49 -9.02 -11.07 -5.45
N THR A 50 -9.71 -11.93 -4.72
CA THR A 50 -10.03 -11.68 -3.31
C THR A 50 -8.90 -12.20 -2.45
N LEU A 51 -8.35 -11.33 -1.61
CA LEU A 51 -7.21 -11.59 -0.76
C LEU A 51 -7.61 -11.37 0.70
N ASN A 52 -7.04 -12.18 1.59
CA ASN A 52 -7.02 -11.89 3.01
C ASN A 52 -5.66 -11.26 3.35
N GLY A 53 -5.66 -9.98 3.74
CA GLY A 53 -4.44 -9.23 4.01
C GLY A 53 -4.40 -8.64 5.41
N LEU A 54 -3.19 -8.46 5.91
CA LEU A 54 -2.93 -7.82 7.19
C LEU A 54 -3.26 -6.33 7.07
N VAL A 55 -4.12 -5.81 7.95
CA VAL A 55 -4.36 -4.38 8.06
C VAL A 55 -3.18 -3.76 8.82
N ASP A 56 -2.34 -3.03 8.09
CA ASP A 56 -1.06 -2.52 8.60
C ASP A 56 -0.98 -1.01 8.42
N THR A 57 -1.29 -0.27 9.47
CA THR A 57 -1.16 1.20 9.49
C THR A 57 0.30 1.68 9.45
N GLY A 58 1.27 0.79 9.67
CA GLY A 58 2.70 1.07 9.55
C GLY A 58 3.25 0.93 8.13
N ALA A 59 2.49 0.30 7.22
CA ALA A 59 2.80 0.25 5.79
C ALA A 59 2.04 1.34 5.05
N PHE A 60 2.71 2.17 4.24
CA PHE A 60 2.07 3.29 3.56
C PHE A 60 1.24 2.79 2.38
N TYR A 61 1.88 2.14 1.42
CA TYR A 61 1.19 1.47 0.33
C TYR A 61 0.68 0.10 0.77
N PRO A 62 -0.46 -0.36 0.23
CA PRO A 62 -0.75 -1.77 0.11
C PRO A 62 0.42 -2.51 -0.55
N GLN A 63 0.74 -3.68 -0.03
CA GLN A 63 1.73 -4.59 -0.62
C GLN A 63 1.02 -5.86 -1.05
N VAL A 64 1.27 -6.28 -2.29
CA VAL A 64 0.66 -7.48 -2.85
C VAL A 64 1.76 -8.28 -3.56
N PRO A 65 1.82 -9.62 -3.39
CA PRO A 65 2.73 -10.45 -4.18
C PRO A 65 2.65 -10.10 -5.68
N ALA A 66 3.81 -9.84 -6.30
CA ALA A 66 3.89 -9.34 -7.67
C ALA A 66 3.08 -10.18 -8.68
N LEU A 67 3.10 -11.51 -8.53
CA LEU A 67 2.38 -12.43 -9.41
C LEU A 67 0.87 -12.17 -9.47
N ILE A 68 0.26 -11.70 -8.38
CA ILE A 68 -1.19 -11.40 -8.34
C ILE A 68 -1.48 -10.12 -9.12
N LEU A 69 -0.66 -9.09 -8.96
CA LEU A 69 -0.80 -7.83 -9.72
C LEU A 69 -0.53 -8.06 -11.21
N GLU A 70 0.44 -8.90 -11.54
CA GLU A 70 0.75 -9.31 -12.92
C GLU A 70 -0.42 -10.09 -13.55
N ASP A 71 -1.04 -11.01 -12.81
CA ASP A 71 -2.21 -11.76 -13.30
C ASP A 71 -3.45 -10.86 -13.53
N LEU A 72 -3.54 -9.75 -12.78
CA LEU A 72 -4.52 -8.67 -13.02
C LEU A 72 -4.12 -7.74 -14.18
N GLY A 73 -2.92 -7.91 -14.73
CA GLY A 73 -2.36 -7.03 -15.78
C GLY A 73 -2.10 -5.60 -15.30
N ILE A 74 -1.77 -5.42 -14.02
CA ILE A 74 -1.38 -4.12 -13.48
C ILE A 74 0.02 -3.77 -13.98
N GLU A 75 0.18 -2.54 -14.47
CA GLU A 75 1.46 -2.04 -14.97
C GLU A 75 2.35 -1.55 -13.82
N ARG A 76 3.66 -1.76 -13.96
CA ARG A 76 4.68 -1.18 -13.08
C ARG A 76 4.90 0.26 -13.55
N GLU A 77 4.31 1.23 -12.86
CA GLU A 77 4.30 2.63 -13.27
C GLU A 77 5.55 3.40 -12.85
N PHE A 78 6.05 3.11 -11.65
CA PHE A 78 7.28 3.69 -11.11
C PHE A 78 7.89 2.77 -10.06
N SER A 79 9.11 3.07 -9.63
CA SER A 79 9.81 2.37 -8.55
C SER A 79 10.07 3.33 -7.40
N GLU A 80 10.00 2.84 -6.16
CA GLU A 80 10.24 3.63 -4.94
C GLU A 80 11.20 2.88 -4.00
N VAL A 81 12.01 3.62 -3.23
CA VAL A 81 12.99 3.04 -2.31
C VAL A 81 12.40 2.94 -0.90
N PHE A 82 12.14 1.71 -0.48
CA PHE A 82 11.66 1.37 0.85
C PHE A 82 12.82 1.09 1.80
N ARG A 83 12.66 1.43 3.08
CA ARG A 83 13.61 1.08 4.12
C ARG A 83 12.97 0.04 5.05
N LEU A 84 13.65 -1.08 5.22
CA LEU A 84 13.25 -2.13 6.14
C LEU A 84 13.73 -1.83 7.57
N ALA A 85 13.20 -2.55 8.55
CA ALA A 85 13.53 -2.39 9.96
C ALA A 85 15.03 -2.62 10.28
N ASP A 86 15.73 -3.44 9.51
CA ASP A 86 17.18 -3.66 9.63
C ASP A 86 18.02 -2.54 8.97
N GLY A 87 17.37 -1.52 8.42
CA GLY A 87 17.99 -0.40 7.72
C GLY A 87 18.27 -0.68 6.23
N THR A 88 18.06 -1.92 5.76
CA THR A 88 18.20 -2.30 4.36
C THR A 88 17.28 -1.47 3.48
N LYS A 89 17.79 -1.05 2.33
CA LYS A 89 17.00 -0.36 1.31
C LYS A 89 16.62 -1.34 0.21
N LEU A 90 15.36 -1.31 -0.19
CA LEU A 90 14.82 -2.12 -1.26
C LEU A 90 14.08 -1.22 -2.23
N GLU A 91 14.44 -1.28 -3.51
CA GLU A 91 13.70 -0.62 -4.57
C GLU A 91 12.62 -1.58 -5.07
N LEU A 92 11.36 -1.16 -5.00
CA LEU A 92 10.21 -1.96 -5.43
C LEU A 92 9.35 -1.16 -6.40
N ASP A 93 8.78 -1.85 -7.38
CA ASP A 93 7.85 -1.26 -8.31
C ASP A 93 6.49 -1.04 -7.67
N VAL A 94 5.78 -0.04 -8.20
CA VAL A 94 4.47 0.42 -7.76
C VAL A 94 3.58 0.57 -8.98
N GLY A 95 2.31 0.18 -8.86
CA GLY A 95 1.32 0.30 -9.93
C GLY A 95 -0.06 0.65 -9.40
N GLN A 96 -0.89 1.30 -10.21
CA GLN A 96 -2.26 1.62 -9.83
C GLN A 96 -3.17 0.40 -9.98
N VAL A 97 -3.88 0.06 -8.91
CA VAL A 97 -4.87 -1.02 -8.86
C VAL A 97 -6.17 -0.53 -8.24
N ARG A 98 -7.29 -1.18 -8.56
CA ARG A 98 -8.56 -0.95 -7.87
C ARG A 98 -8.72 -1.92 -6.72
N ILE A 99 -8.94 -1.39 -5.52
CA ILE A 99 -9.32 -2.16 -4.34
C ILE A 99 -10.82 -2.03 -4.15
N GLU A 100 -11.47 -3.14 -3.79
CA GLU A 100 -12.80 -3.19 -3.22
C GLU A 100 -12.73 -3.66 -1.77
N LEU A 101 -13.25 -2.83 -0.87
CA LEU A 101 -13.22 -3.01 0.58
C LEU A 101 -14.47 -2.34 1.17
N GLU A 102 -15.11 -2.99 2.14
CA GLU A 102 -16.36 -2.49 2.78
C GLU A 102 -17.44 -2.10 1.74
N GLY A 103 -17.56 -2.88 0.65
CA GLY A 103 -18.52 -2.66 -0.43
C GLY A 103 -18.25 -1.43 -1.31
N GLN A 104 -17.13 -0.75 -1.11
CA GLN A 104 -16.71 0.39 -1.92
C GLN A 104 -15.55 0.00 -2.81
N ARG A 105 -15.44 0.60 -4.00
CA ARG A 105 -14.30 0.41 -4.90
C ARG A 105 -13.57 1.73 -5.11
N ARG A 106 -12.24 1.73 -4.98
CA ARG A 106 -11.37 2.91 -5.16
C ARG A 106 -10.05 2.50 -5.81
N SER A 107 -9.42 3.44 -6.52
CA SER A 107 -8.07 3.25 -7.06
C SER A 107 -7.02 3.66 -6.04
N VAL A 108 -5.98 2.85 -5.89
CA VAL A 108 -4.82 3.13 -5.03
C VAL A 108 -3.54 2.70 -5.76
N TYR A 109 -2.39 3.19 -5.30
CA TYR A 109 -1.11 2.62 -5.69
C TYR A 109 -0.77 1.44 -4.78
N ALA A 110 -0.32 0.32 -5.36
CA ALA A 110 0.11 -0.86 -4.62
C ALA A 110 1.55 -1.25 -5.02
N VAL A 111 2.31 -1.71 -4.03
CA VAL A 111 3.68 -2.19 -4.21
C VAL A 111 3.66 -3.63 -4.70
N PHE A 112 4.49 -3.91 -5.71
CA PHE A 112 4.79 -5.26 -6.18
C PHE A 112 5.73 -5.94 -5.18
N GLY A 113 5.14 -6.67 -4.23
CA GLY A 113 5.85 -7.37 -3.18
C GLY A 113 6.69 -8.55 -3.70
N PRO A 114 7.83 -8.86 -3.05
CA PRO A 114 8.65 -10.04 -3.37
C PRO A 114 7.86 -11.35 -3.28
N ALA A 115 8.38 -12.40 -3.92
CA ALA A 115 7.78 -13.73 -3.83
C ALA A 115 7.70 -14.20 -2.36
N GLY A 116 6.52 -14.67 -1.95
CA GLY A 116 6.27 -15.12 -0.58
C GLY A 116 6.06 -14.00 0.45
N SER A 117 6.03 -12.74 0.04
CA SER A 117 5.70 -11.63 0.95
C SER A 117 4.25 -11.68 1.40
N SER A 118 3.98 -11.18 2.60
CA SER A 118 2.61 -10.96 3.08
C SER A 118 1.86 -9.97 2.19
N THR A 119 0.54 -10.17 2.09
CA THR A 119 -0.39 -9.17 1.55
C THR A 119 -0.75 -8.18 2.66
N LEU A 120 -0.54 -6.90 2.43
CA LEU A 120 -0.79 -5.82 3.39
C LEU A 120 -1.82 -4.85 2.84
N LEU A 121 -2.78 -4.46 3.67
CA LEU A 121 -3.64 -3.31 3.45
C LEU A 121 -3.05 -2.11 4.20
N GLY A 122 -2.32 -1.29 3.47
CA GLY A 122 -1.57 -0.15 4.02
C GLY A 122 -2.43 1.08 4.31
N ALA A 123 -1.84 2.04 5.02
CA ALA A 123 -2.44 3.31 5.42
C ALA A 123 -3.04 4.11 4.26
N LEU A 124 -2.39 4.16 3.09
CA LEU A 124 -2.93 4.88 1.93
C LEU A 124 -4.30 4.34 1.50
N ALA A 125 -4.49 3.02 1.54
CA ALA A 125 -5.80 2.45 1.24
C ALA A 125 -6.81 2.80 2.32
N LEU A 126 -6.44 2.73 3.60
CA LEU A 126 -7.35 3.11 4.69
C LEU A 126 -7.81 4.58 4.57
N GLU A 127 -6.88 5.49 4.30
CA GLU A 127 -7.18 6.92 4.10
C GLU A 127 -8.07 7.17 2.87
N ILE A 128 -7.79 6.53 1.73
CA ILE A 128 -8.61 6.66 0.51
C ILE A 128 -10.05 6.17 0.74
N PHE A 129 -10.25 5.22 1.65
CA PHE A 129 -11.55 4.70 2.02
C PHE A 129 -12.18 5.43 3.22
N ALA A 130 -11.50 6.44 3.79
CA ALA A 130 -11.93 7.13 5.02
C ALA A 130 -12.19 6.14 6.18
N LEU A 131 -11.27 5.20 6.38
CA LEU A 131 -11.35 4.17 7.41
C LEU A 131 -10.22 4.32 8.44
N ALA A 132 -10.59 4.18 9.71
CA ALA A 132 -9.67 3.90 10.81
C ALA A 132 -9.90 2.47 11.33
N ILE A 133 -9.03 2.00 12.21
CA ILE A 133 -9.09 0.64 12.75
C ILE A 133 -9.46 0.63 14.23
N HIS A 134 -10.33 -0.29 14.61
CA HIS A 134 -10.52 -0.69 16.01
C HIS A 134 -9.80 -2.02 16.25
N ALA A 135 -8.48 -1.97 16.45
CA ALA A 135 -7.60 -3.16 16.48
C ALA A 135 -8.09 -4.30 17.39
N ARG A 136 -8.52 -3.99 18.63
CA ARG A 136 -9.01 -5.01 19.58
C ARG A 136 -10.21 -5.82 19.08
N ASN A 137 -11.08 -5.17 18.29
CA ASN A 137 -12.32 -5.79 17.81
C ASN A 137 -12.21 -6.21 16.35
N GLU A 138 -11.06 -5.96 15.71
CA GLU A 138 -10.80 -6.28 14.30
C GLU A 138 -11.89 -5.72 13.37
N LYS A 139 -12.12 -4.41 13.48
CA LYS A 139 -13.13 -3.70 12.69
C LYS A 139 -12.57 -2.44 12.06
N PHE A 140 -13.06 -2.15 10.86
CA PHE A 140 -12.99 -0.80 10.32
C PHE A 140 -14.05 0.08 10.98
N ILE A 141 -13.69 1.33 11.22
CA ILE A 141 -14.59 2.38 11.69
C ILE A 141 -14.42 3.60 10.76
N PRO A 142 -15.47 4.42 10.57
CA PRO A 142 -15.32 5.65 9.80
C PRO A 142 -14.25 6.56 10.39
N ALA A 143 -13.45 7.18 9.52
CA ALA A 143 -12.48 8.21 9.88
C ALA A 143 -12.90 9.56 9.27
N ASP A 144 -12.63 10.62 10.02
CA ASP A 144 -12.74 11.99 9.51
C ASP A 144 -11.49 12.32 8.69
N LEU A 145 -11.68 12.76 7.44
CA LEU A 145 -10.58 13.21 6.59
C LEU A 145 -10.39 14.73 6.73
N PRO A 146 -9.19 15.21 7.12
CA PRO A 146 -8.91 16.63 7.14
C PRO A 146 -8.80 17.21 5.71
N LEU A 147 -9.13 18.49 5.54
CA LEU A 147 -8.96 19.27 4.31
C LEU A 147 -7.72 20.17 4.37
#